data_AF-A0A2S4S1W5-F1
#
_entry.id   AF-A0A2S4S1W5-F1
#
_cell.length_a   1.000
_cell.length_b   1.000
_cell.length_c   1.000
_cell.angle_alpha   90.00
_cell.angle_beta   90.00
_cell.angle_gamma   90.00
#
_symmetry.space_group_name_H-M   'P 1'
#
loop_
_entity.id
_entity.type
_entity.pdbx_description
1 polymer ?
#
loop_
_entity_poly.entity_id
_entity_poly.type
_entity_poly.pdbx_seq_one_letter_code
_entity_poly.pdbx_strand_id
1 'polypeptide(L)' 'MFAGLPSLSHEQQQQAVERIHMLMSQGMSSGEAIMQVAAEIRASHTGERIMARFEDEDE' A
#
# COMPACT_ATOMS: atom_id res chain seq x y z
N MET A 1 -13.70 -7.16 -6.14
CA MET A 1 -13.73 -6.14 -5.07
C MET A 1 -12.37 -6.08 -4.37
N PHE A 2 -11.45 -5.23 -4.82
CA PHE A 2 -10.26 -4.86 -4.05
C PHE A 2 -10.52 -3.51 -3.38
N ALA A 3 -10.48 -3.49 -2.05
CA ALA A 3 -10.88 -2.37 -1.22
C ALA A 3 -9.80 -1.27 -1.19
N GLY A 4 -10.25 -0.02 -1.30
CA GLY A 4 -9.64 1.20 -0.75
C GLY A 4 -8.12 1.20 -0.61
N LEU A 5 -7.42 1.47 -1.71
CA LEU A 5 -6.02 1.83 -1.63
C LEU A 5 -5.94 3.26 -1.07
N PRO A 6 -5.21 3.50 0.04
CA PRO A 6 -4.93 4.85 0.50
C PRO A 6 -4.18 5.60 -0.60
N SER A 7 -4.62 6.82 -0.92
CA SER A 7 -3.88 7.68 -1.85
C SER A 7 -2.63 8.21 -1.16
N LEU A 8 -1.52 7.53 -1.40
CA LEU A 8 -0.21 7.94 -0.87
C LEU A 8 0.33 9.13 -1.66
N SER A 9 0.87 10.13 -0.96
CA SER A 9 1.73 11.14 -1.59
C SER A 9 2.99 10.49 -2.19
N HIS A 10 3.66 11.16 -3.13
CA HIS A 10 4.93 10.65 -3.69
C HIS A 10 5.97 10.35 -2.59
N GLU A 11 6.02 11.18 -1.54
CA GLU A 11 6.89 10.95 -0.39
C GLU A 11 6.52 9.69 0.38
N GLN A 12 5.22 9.48 0.64
CA GLN A 12 4.73 8.27 1.32
C GLN A 12 4.96 7.00 0.49
N GLN A 13 4.87 7.10 -0.84
CA GLN A 13 5.22 6.00 -1.74
C GLN A 13 6.70 5.65 -1.63
N GLN A 14 7.59 6.64 -1.64
CA GLN A 14 9.04 6.42 -1.50
C GLN A 14 9.39 5.79 -0.14
N GLN A 15 8.78 6.28 0.94
CA GLN A 15 8.93 5.70 2.28
C GLN A 15 8.45 4.24 2.34
N ALA A 16 7.32 3.92 1.69
CA ALA A 16 6.82 2.56 1.61
C ALA A 16 7.79 1.63 0.87
N VAL A 17 8.40 2.09 -0.22
CA VAL A 17 9.42 1.34 -0.98
C VAL A 17 10.66 1.08 -0.11
N GLU A 18 11.21 2.11 0.53
CA GLU A 18 12.37 1.97 1.41
C GLU A 18 12.09 1.01 2.57
N ARG A 19 10.89 1.09 3.15
CA ARG A 19 10.45 0.19 4.21
C ARG A 19 10.40 -1.27 3.76
N ILE A 20 9.84 -1.54 2.57
CA ILE A 20 9.81 -2.90 1.98
C ILE A 20 11.24 -3.42 1.79
N HIS A 21 12.13 -2.62 1.20
CA HIS A 21 13.53 -3.01 0.99
C HIS A 21 14.27 -3.31 2.31
N MET A 22 14.01 -2.53 3.36
CA MET A 22 14.59 -2.75 4.68
C MET A 22 14.04 -4.02 5.36
N LEU A 23 12.77 -4.38 5.16
CA LEU A 23 12.22 -5.65 5.64
C LEU A 23 12.84 -6.83 4.88
N MET A 24 13.01 -6.70 3.57
CA MET A 24 13.68 -7.71 2.75
C MET A 24 15.15 -7.92 3.14
N SER A 25 15.87 -6.86 3.49
CA SER A 25 17.27 -6.98 3.95
C SER A 25 17.39 -7.70 5.30
N GLN A 26 16.31 -7.77 6.08
CA GLN A 26 16.22 -8.56 7.32
C GLN A 26 15.84 -10.03 7.06
N GLY A 27 15.69 -10.43 5.79
CA GLY A 27 15.34 -11.79 5.40
C GLY A 27 13.84 -12.05 5.26
N MET A 28 12.99 -11.01 5.33
CA MET A 28 11.55 -11.14 5.07
C MET A 28 11.29 -11.36 3.58
N SER A 29 10.33 -12.22 3.23
CA SER A 29 9.91 -12.36 1.84
C SER A 29 9.27 -11.07 1.32
N SER A 30 9.39 -10.81 0.02
CA SER A 30 8.81 -9.62 -0.61
C SER A 30 7.28 -9.54 -0.41
N GLY A 31 6.57 -10.67 -0.46
CA GLY A 31 5.13 -10.73 -0.23
C GLY A 31 4.74 -10.35 1.21
N GLU A 32 5.45 -10.89 2.20
CA GLU A 32 5.23 -10.55 3.61
C GLU A 32 5.55 -9.07 3.90
N ALA A 33 6.65 -8.56 3.34
CA ALA A 33 7.05 -7.17 3.49
C ALA A 33 5.98 -6.21 2.92
N ILE A 34 5.46 -6.50 1.72
CA ILE A 34 4.37 -5.70 1.12
C ILE A 34 3.11 -5.75 1.98
N MET A 35 2.72 -6.92 2.48
CA MET A 35 1.53 -7.06 3.33
C MET A 35 1.67 -6.26 4.63
N GLN A 36 2.85 -6.31 5.27
CA GLN A 36 3.14 -5.58 6.48
C GLN A 36 3.07 -4.06 6.24
N VAL A 37 3.76 -3.56 5.20
CA VAL A 37 3.75 -2.13 4.87
C VAL A 37 2.34 -1.66 4.49
N ALA A 38 1.58 -2.45 3.73
CA ALA A 38 0.20 -2.12 3.41
C ALA A 38 -0.69 -2.06 4.67
N ALA A 39 -0.43 -2.90 5.68
CA ALA A 39 -1.12 -2.84 6.97
C ALA A 39 -0.70 -1.60 7.78
N GLU A 40 0.59 -1.27 7.83
CA GLU A 40 1.13 -0.05 8.47
C GLU A 40 0.50 1.22 7.86
N ILE A 41 0.38 1.27 6.54
CA ILE A 41 -0.24 2.40 5.83
C ILE A 41 -1.73 2.51 6.15
N ARG A 42 -2.47 1.39 6.11
CA ARG A 42 -3.91 1.38 6.46
C ARG A 42 -4.17 1.76 7.92
N ALA A 43 -3.28 1.36 8.84
CA ALA A 43 -3.38 1.72 10.26
C ALA A 43 -3.08 3.21 10.50
N SER A 44 -2.15 3.78 9.73
CA SER A 44 -1.79 5.20 9.80
C SER A 44 -2.80 6.11 9.08
N HIS A 45 -3.49 5.61 8.06
CA HIS A 45 -4.56 6.32 7.35
C HIS A 45 -5.91 6.15 8.07
N THR A 46 -6.19 7.02 9.05
CA THR A 46 -7.55 7.24 9.58
C THR A 46 -8.40 8.19 8.71
N GLY A 47 -7.85 8.68 7.59
CA GLY A 47 -8.47 9.66 6.68
C GLY A 47 -8.91 9.07 5.33
N GLU A 48 -9.99 9.63 4.80
CA GLU A 48 -10.73 9.39 3.54
C GLU A 48 -10.29 8.19 2.67
N ARG A 49 -11.13 7.15 2.65
CA ARG A 49 -10.97 6.01 1.75
C ARG A 49 -11.27 6.49 0.32
N ILE A 50 -10.27 6.54 -0.55
CA ILE A 50 -10.54 6.70 -1.97
C ILE A 50 -11.22 5.41 -2.47
N MET A 51 -12.50 5.52 -2.85
CA MET A 51 -13.16 4.49 -3.65
C MET A 51 -12.52 4.54 -5.03
N ALA A 52 -11.55 3.66 -5.29
CA ALA A 52 -11.14 3.35 -6.65
C ALA A 52 -12.34 2.69 -7.35
N ARG A 53 -13.12 3.50 -8.09
CA ARG A 53 -14.14 3.01 -9.00
C ARG A 53 -13.40 2.59 -10.27
N PHE A 54 -13.08 1.31 -10.37
CA PHE A 54 -12.80 0.72 -11.67
C PHE A 54 -14.16 0.64 -12.34
N GLU A 55 -14.47 1.60 -13.21
CA GLU A 55 -15.47 1.37 -14.24
C GLU A 55 -14.92 0.20 -15.05
N ASP A 56 -15.54 -0.97 -14.91
CA ASP A 56 -15.40 -2.00 -15.91
C ASP A 56 -15.83 -1.32 -17.22
N GLU A 57 -14.84 -0.93 -18.05
CA GLU A 57 -15.06 -0.57 -19.45
C GLU A 57 -15.53 -1.87 -20.15
N ASP A 58 -16.79 -2.22 -19.92
CA ASP A 58 -17.58 -3.05 -20.80
C ASP A 58 -17.90 -2.20 -22.04
N GLU A 59 -17.03 -2.25 -23.06
CA GLU A 59 -17.44 -2.26 -24.49
C GLU A 59 -16.38 -2.92 -25.40
#